data_AF-A0A7C3IKZ0-F1
#
_entry.id   AF-A0A7C3IKZ0-F1
#
_cell.length_a   1.000
_cell.length_b   1.000
_cell.length_c   1.000
_cell.angle_alpha   90.00
_cell.angle_beta   90.00
_cell.angle_gamma   90.00
#
_symmetry.space_group_name_H-M   'P 1'
#
loop_
_entity.id
_entity.type
_entity.pdbx_description
1 polymer ?
#
loop_
_entity_poly.entity_id
_entity_poly.type
_entity_poly.pdbx_seq_one_letter_code
_entity_poly.pdbx_strand_id
1 'polypeptide(L)'
;MTIMNRRLITRLLFLLLSLMYVEKGTILAAPLIPQKSAFYVDLNTLPVYVHIGYAPALATTQPDTSNSSWQVFPPTPKGPRVIRYLELNGIQKRNFFSLQIHKPVESTFVIPFTINKSALNGVIPGLHLASIGDNWEIFLNGTPIKSEMHITSDGYIASHRSYRDVYLPINPDIFVDGQNILAFRIIGEPGNTPIGFFFSQPYVLTDYPVIESFNNDVWKFGLCAIYIFIGLYHVVLFLFRRQDRYNLFYGLFSIDLGLYFFARLHTAYQFIPDSQLLMRIEFISLYMV
;
A
#
# COMPACT_ATOMS: atom_id res chain seq x y z
N MET A 1 2.00 2.72 57.21
CA MET A 1 2.69 2.64 55.89
C MET A 1 2.18 1.41 55.13
N THR A 2 0.86 1.30 54.90
CA THR A 2 0.25 -0.01 54.52
C THR A 2 -0.93 0.12 53.55
N ILE A 3 -1.49 1.32 53.36
CA ILE A 3 -2.67 1.55 52.49
C ILE A 3 -2.27 2.13 51.13
N MET A 4 -1.21 2.94 51.07
CA MET A 4 -0.75 3.58 49.83
C MET A 4 -0.19 2.57 48.81
N ASN A 5 0.48 1.51 49.29
CA ASN A 5 0.99 0.42 48.43
C ASN A 5 -0.13 -0.39 47.78
N ARG A 6 -1.26 -0.62 48.48
CA ARG A 6 -2.37 -1.38 47.92
C ARG A 6 -2.97 -0.69 46.69
N ARG A 7 -3.22 0.63 46.75
CA ARG A 7 -3.79 1.37 45.61
C ARG A 7 -2.84 1.41 44.40
N LEU A 8 -1.53 1.53 44.63
CA LEU A 8 -0.54 1.50 43.56
C LEU A 8 -0.50 0.11 42.89
N ILE A 9 -0.50 -0.96 43.71
CA ILE A 9 -0.55 -2.34 43.24
C ILE A 9 -1.85 -2.61 42.48
N THR A 10 -3.01 -2.14 42.96
CA THR A 10 -4.28 -2.32 42.25
C THR A 10 -4.29 -1.60 40.91
N ARG A 11 -3.73 -0.38 40.81
CA ARG A 11 -3.63 0.36 39.54
C ARG A 11 -2.67 -0.30 38.57
N LEU A 12 -1.53 -0.81 39.04
CA LEU A 12 -0.59 -1.61 38.25
C LEU A 12 -1.22 -2.92 37.77
N LEU A 13 -1.97 -3.61 38.63
CA LEU A 13 -2.69 -4.83 38.27
C LEU A 13 -3.77 -4.53 37.23
N PHE A 14 -4.49 -3.42 37.35
CA PHE A 14 -5.51 -3.00 36.39
C PHE A 14 -4.89 -2.63 35.04
N LEU A 15 -3.72 -1.97 35.05
CA LEU A 15 -2.97 -1.63 33.83
C LEU A 15 -2.42 -2.89 33.14
N LEU A 16 -1.91 -3.85 33.91
CA LEU A 16 -1.47 -5.16 33.43
C LEU A 16 -2.64 -5.99 32.90
N LEU A 17 -3.77 -6.03 33.61
CA LEU A 17 -4.99 -6.69 33.15
C LEU A 17 -5.55 -6.01 31.90
N SER A 18 -5.50 -4.68 31.78
CA SER A 18 -5.90 -3.98 30.55
C SER A 18 -4.94 -4.26 29.40
N LEU A 19 -3.64 -4.39 29.64
CA LEU A 19 -2.64 -4.80 28.65
C LEU A 19 -2.79 -6.26 28.22
N MET A 20 -3.31 -7.13 29.10
CA MET A 20 -3.65 -8.52 28.77
C MET A 20 -5.06 -8.69 28.17
N TYR A 21 -5.93 -7.67 28.31
CA TYR A 21 -7.22 -7.54 27.63
C TYR A 21 -7.13 -6.77 26.30
N VAL A 22 -5.99 -6.12 26.00
CA VAL A 22 -5.60 -5.88 24.61
C VAL A 22 -5.47 -7.26 24.01
N GLU A 23 -6.42 -7.55 23.14
CA GLU A 23 -6.78 -8.83 22.56
C GLU A 23 -5.65 -9.87 22.50
N LYS A 24 -6.06 -11.14 22.64
CA LYS A 24 -5.40 -12.27 21.97
C LYS A 24 -5.41 -12.10 20.43
N GLY A 25 -5.03 -10.93 19.93
CA GLY A 25 -4.59 -10.74 18.57
C GLY A 25 -3.31 -11.51 18.46
N THR A 26 -3.38 -12.68 17.84
CA THR A 26 -2.24 -13.34 17.24
C THR A 26 -1.32 -12.28 16.64
N ILE A 27 -0.19 -12.03 17.30
CA ILE A 27 0.96 -11.40 16.67
C ILE A 27 1.25 -12.34 15.50
N LEU A 28 1.08 -11.85 14.26
CA LEU A 28 1.06 -12.59 12.97
C LEU A 28 -0.34 -12.85 12.38
N ALA A 29 -1.04 -11.79 12.00
CA ALA A 29 -1.81 -11.81 10.76
C ALA A 29 -1.55 -10.48 10.04
N ALA A 30 -0.96 -10.54 8.84
CA ALA A 30 -0.91 -9.35 8.00
C ALA A 30 -2.36 -8.87 7.75
N PRO A 31 -2.60 -7.55 7.66
CA PRO A 31 -3.95 -7.02 7.72
C PRO A 31 -4.80 -7.59 6.57
N LEU A 32 -5.97 -8.13 6.92
CA LEU A 32 -6.93 -8.72 5.99
C LEU A 32 -8.20 -7.89 5.99
N ILE A 33 -8.75 -7.64 4.79
CA ILE A 33 -10.06 -7.01 4.66
C ILE A 33 -11.11 -8.05 5.07
N PRO A 34 -12.00 -7.74 6.02
CA PRO A 34 -12.98 -8.71 6.50
C PRO A 34 -13.97 -9.07 5.39
N GLN A 35 -14.24 -10.36 5.20
CA GLN A 35 -15.25 -10.86 4.28
C GLN A 35 -16.66 -10.61 4.84
N LYS A 36 -17.18 -9.40 4.63
CA LYS A 36 -18.53 -8.99 5.08
C LYS A 36 -19.58 -8.95 3.97
N SER A 37 -19.16 -9.02 2.70
CA SER A 37 -20.03 -8.97 1.53
C SER A 37 -20.17 -10.34 0.86
N ALA A 38 -21.30 -10.56 0.19
CA ALA A 38 -21.50 -11.70 -0.69
C ALA A 38 -20.56 -11.67 -1.91
N PHE A 39 -20.14 -10.47 -2.33
CA PHE A 39 -19.10 -10.28 -3.33
C PHE A 39 -17.74 -10.15 -2.64
N TYR A 40 -16.92 -11.19 -2.72
CA TYR A 40 -15.55 -11.19 -2.20
C TYR A 40 -14.68 -12.11 -3.06
N VAL A 41 -13.65 -11.53 -3.67
CA VAL A 41 -12.64 -12.26 -4.45
C VAL A 41 -11.26 -11.89 -3.91
N ASP A 42 -10.58 -12.85 -3.29
CA ASP A 42 -9.21 -12.69 -2.86
C ASP A 42 -8.26 -12.94 -4.03
N LEU A 43 -7.64 -11.87 -4.54
CA LEU A 43 -6.74 -11.94 -5.68
C LEU A 43 -5.43 -12.67 -5.34
N ASN A 44 -5.07 -12.82 -4.06
CA ASN A 44 -3.89 -13.59 -3.65
C ASN A 44 -4.08 -15.10 -3.83
N THR A 45 -5.33 -15.56 -3.88
CA THR A 45 -5.68 -16.97 -4.15
C THR A 45 -5.67 -17.34 -5.63
N LEU A 46 -5.38 -16.37 -6.51
CA LEU A 46 -5.37 -16.53 -7.96
C LEU A 46 -3.93 -16.42 -8.50
N PRO A 47 -3.61 -17.02 -9.67
CA PRO A 47 -2.32 -16.81 -10.30
C PRO A 47 -2.21 -15.41 -10.89
N VAL A 48 -0.99 -14.86 -10.92
CA VAL A 48 -0.68 -13.61 -11.65
C VAL A 48 0.20 -13.96 -12.84
N TYR A 49 -0.19 -13.48 -14.01
CA TYR A 49 0.56 -13.64 -15.24
C TYR A 49 1.23 -12.31 -15.58
N VAL A 50 2.53 -12.32 -15.83
CA VAL A 50 3.30 -11.12 -16.15
C VAL A 50 3.92 -11.24 -17.53
N HIS A 51 3.70 -10.24 -18.37
CA HIS A 51 4.31 -10.08 -19.68
C HIS A 51 5.16 -8.81 -19.70
N ILE A 52 6.35 -8.85 -20.31
CA ILE A 52 7.18 -7.65 -20.48
C ILE A 52 6.70 -6.89 -21.72
N GLY A 53 6.43 -5.59 -21.58
CA GLY A 53 5.76 -4.75 -22.55
C GLY A 53 4.24 -4.72 -22.40
N TYR A 54 3.60 -3.83 -23.15
CA TYR A 54 2.14 -3.66 -23.19
C TYR A 54 1.59 -3.72 -24.61
N ALA A 55 0.44 -4.36 -24.74
CA ALA A 55 -0.43 -4.26 -25.90
C ALA A 55 -1.89 -4.36 -25.42
N PRO A 56 -2.84 -3.59 -26.01
CA PRO A 56 -4.24 -3.60 -25.57
C PRO A 56 -4.88 -4.99 -25.57
N ALA A 57 -4.48 -5.88 -26.48
CA ALA A 57 -4.96 -7.26 -26.53
C ALA A 57 -4.57 -8.09 -25.29
N LEU A 58 -3.47 -7.76 -24.61
CA LEU A 58 -3.04 -8.44 -23.39
C LEU A 58 -3.97 -8.12 -22.20
N ALA A 59 -4.71 -7.01 -22.25
CA ALA A 59 -5.65 -6.61 -21.21
C ALA A 59 -7.03 -7.29 -21.33
N THR A 60 -7.31 -7.97 -22.45
CA THR A 60 -8.58 -8.63 -22.75
C THR A 60 -8.47 -10.14 -22.95
N THR A 61 -7.27 -10.66 -23.17
CA THR A 61 -7.06 -12.07 -23.53
C THR A 61 -6.60 -12.86 -22.31
N GLN A 62 -7.17 -14.06 -22.13
CA GLN A 62 -6.67 -14.99 -21.12
C GLN A 62 -5.23 -15.39 -21.46
N PRO A 63 -4.28 -15.31 -20.50
CA PRO A 63 -2.90 -15.72 -20.74
C PRO A 63 -2.79 -17.19 -21.12
N ASP A 64 -2.09 -17.48 -22.21
CA ASP A 64 -1.75 -18.83 -22.64
C ASP A 64 -0.49 -19.30 -21.91
N THR A 65 -0.63 -20.30 -21.04
CA THR A 65 0.47 -20.86 -20.24
C THR A 65 1.50 -21.63 -21.07
N SER A 66 1.18 -21.97 -22.33
CA SER A 66 2.14 -22.59 -23.25
C SER A 66 3.12 -21.60 -23.88
N ASN A 67 2.82 -20.30 -23.83
CA ASN A 67 3.67 -19.26 -24.39
C ASN A 67 4.74 -18.82 -23.38
N SER A 68 6.02 -19.05 -23.73
CA SER A 68 7.19 -18.66 -22.92
C SER A 68 7.33 -17.16 -22.61
N SER A 69 6.56 -16.31 -23.28
CA SER A 69 6.56 -14.86 -23.04
C SER A 69 5.87 -14.47 -21.72
N TRP A 70 5.01 -15.35 -21.19
CA TRP A 70 4.34 -15.15 -19.91
C TRP A 70 5.13 -15.74 -18.77
N GLN A 71 5.31 -14.95 -17.72
CA GLN A 71 5.85 -15.40 -16.44
C GLN A 71 4.69 -15.63 -15.48
N VAL A 72 4.60 -16.83 -14.91
CA VAL A 72 3.49 -17.23 -14.06
C VAL A 72 3.91 -17.22 -12.60
N PHE A 73 3.20 -16.44 -11.78
CA PHE A 73 3.35 -16.41 -10.33
C PHE A 73 2.19 -17.19 -9.70
N PRO A 74 2.47 -18.24 -8.90
CA PRO A 74 1.44 -19.12 -8.40
C PRO A 74 0.55 -18.44 -7.33
N PRO A 75 -0.70 -18.92 -7.15
CA PRO A 75 -1.54 -18.55 -6.02
C PRO A 75 -0.84 -18.72 -4.68
N THR A 76 -1.11 -17.82 -3.73
CA THR A 76 -0.58 -17.93 -2.36
C THR A 76 -1.72 -17.81 -1.33
N PRO A 77 -2.54 -18.87 -1.12
CA PRO A 77 -3.74 -18.78 -0.27
C PRO A 77 -3.49 -18.55 1.23
N LYS A 78 -2.29 -18.88 1.71
CA LYS A 78 -1.90 -18.78 3.13
C LYS A 78 -0.68 -17.90 3.35
N GLY A 79 -0.22 -17.18 2.32
CA GLY A 79 1.08 -16.52 2.37
C GLY A 79 1.12 -15.20 1.60
N PRO A 80 2.13 -14.38 1.93
CA PRO A 80 2.34 -13.11 1.26
C PRO A 80 2.73 -13.32 -0.20
N ARG A 81 2.09 -12.60 -1.15
CA ARG A 81 2.50 -12.59 -2.55
C ARG A 81 3.07 -11.23 -2.92
N VAL A 82 4.39 -11.18 -3.11
CA VAL A 82 5.13 -10.00 -3.58
C VAL A 82 5.64 -10.31 -4.99
N ILE A 83 5.34 -9.44 -5.94
CA ILE A 83 5.79 -9.55 -7.34
C ILE A 83 6.39 -8.20 -7.72
N ARG A 84 7.70 -8.04 -7.57
CA ARG A 84 8.42 -6.84 -7.99
C ARG A 84 9.20 -7.11 -9.25
N TYR A 85 9.65 -6.03 -9.88
CA TYR A 85 10.53 -6.11 -11.04
C TYR A 85 11.83 -6.88 -10.74
N LEU A 86 12.27 -6.94 -9.48
CA LEU A 86 13.45 -7.71 -9.07
C LEU A 86 13.27 -9.22 -9.22
N GLU A 87 12.02 -9.71 -9.15
CA GLU A 87 11.65 -11.12 -9.34
C GLU A 87 11.33 -11.47 -10.80
N LEU A 88 11.17 -10.48 -11.69
CA LEU A 88 10.86 -10.71 -13.10
C LEU A 88 12.11 -11.11 -13.88
N ASN A 89 11.97 -12.13 -14.73
CA ASN A 89 12.97 -12.52 -15.70
C ASN A 89 13.02 -11.50 -16.85
N GLY A 90 14.21 -11.22 -17.38
CA GLY A 90 14.41 -10.29 -18.49
C GLY A 90 14.53 -8.81 -18.09
N ILE A 91 14.35 -8.47 -16.80
CA ILE A 91 14.61 -7.12 -16.29
C ILE A 91 16.05 -7.03 -15.79
N GLN A 92 16.78 -6.02 -16.26
CA GLN A 92 18.13 -5.77 -15.82
C GLN A 92 18.15 -5.40 -14.34
N LYS A 93 18.91 -6.15 -13.55
CA LYS A 93 19.12 -5.84 -12.13
C LYS A 93 20.16 -4.73 -12.01
N ARG A 94 19.87 -3.75 -11.16
CA ARG A 94 20.81 -2.66 -10.87
C ARG A 94 21.98 -3.19 -10.05
N ASN A 95 23.20 -2.85 -10.45
CA ASN A 95 24.39 -3.14 -9.66
C ASN A 95 24.42 -2.29 -8.39
N PHE A 96 24.92 -2.87 -7.29
CA PHE A 96 25.14 -2.15 -6.03
C PHE A 96 26.02 -0.91 -6.29
N PHE A 97 25.58 0.27 -5.84
CA PHE A 97 26.18 1.59 -6.10
C PHE A 97 26.17 2.15 -7.53
N SER A 98 25.50 1.52 -8.50
CA SER A 98 25.38 2.14 -9.83
C SER A 98 24.55 3.42 -9.75
N LEU A 99 25.09 4.54 -10.23
CA LEU A 99 24.37 5.82 -10.39
C LEU A 99 23.69 5.96 -11.77
N GLN A 100 23.75 4.91 -12.59
CA GLN A 100 23.19 4.94 -13.93
C GLN A 100 21.67 4.90 -13.90
N ILE A 101 21.04 5.87 -14.55
CA ILE A 101 19.60 5.93 -14.77
C ILE A 101 19.28 5.03 -15.96
N HIS A 102 18.41 4.05 -15.75
CA HIS A 102 17.97 3.12 -16.79
C HIS A 102 16.63 3.60 -17.35
N LYS A 103 16.39 3.35 -18.64
CA LYS A 103 15.09 3.64 -19.22
C LYS A 103 14.01 2.79 -18.54
N PRO A 104 12.85 3.35 -18.17
CA PRO A 104 11.76 2.58 -17.59
C PRO A 104 11.36 1.42 -18.52
N VAL A 105 11.07 0.28 -17.91
CA VAL A 105 10.55 -0.90 -18.58
C VAL A 105 9.05 -0.95 -18.32
N GLU A 106 8.31 -1.33 -19.35
CA GLU A 106 6.88 -1.54 -19.30
C GLU A 106 6.57 -3.03 -19.10
N SER A 107 5.51 -3.33 -18.37
CA SER A 107 5.05 -4.69 -18.12
C SER A 107 3.54 -4.74 -17.96
N THR A 108 2.93 -5.85 -18.34
CA THR A 108 1.50 -6.11 -18.14
C THR A 108 1.32 -7.25 -17.14
N PHE A 109 0.59 -6.99 -16.07
CA PHE A 109 0.19 -7.97 -15.07
C PHE A 109 -1.27 -8.32 -15.30
N VAL A 110 -1.62 -9.60 -15.27
CA VAL A 110 -2.97 -10.08 -15.55
C VAL A 110 -3.40 -11.06 -14.47
N ILE A 111 -4.60 -10.85 -13.93
CA ILE A 111 -5.26 -11.73 -12.95
C ILE A 111 -6.64 -12.09 -13.49
N PRO A 112 -6.80 -13.28 -14.09
CA PRO A 112 -8.11 -13.82 -14.45
C PRO A 112 -8.86 -14.25 -13.19
N PHE A 113 -10.14 -13.92 -13.11
CA PHE A 113 -11.02 -14.31 -12.01
C PHE A 113 -12.44 -14.60 -12.52
N THR A 114 -13.19 -15.43 -11.80
CA THR A 114 -14.55 -15.81 -12.18
C THR A 114 -15.53 -15.28 -11.15
N ILE A 115 -16.64 -14.71 -11.62
CA ILE A 115 -17.72 -14.24 -10.75
C ILE A 115 -19.07 -14.62 -11.33
N ASN A 116 -20.08 -14.64 -10.46
CA ASN A 116 -21.47 -14.66 -10.86
C ASN A 116 -22.02 -13.23 -10.72
N LYS A 117 -22.55 -12.65 -11.79
CA LYS A 117 -23.01 -11.25 -11.81
C LYS A 117 -24.12 -10.98 -10.79
N SER A 118 -24.90 -11.99 -10.41
CA SER A 118 -25.91 -11.86 -9.36
C SER A 118 -25.33 -11.50 -7.98
N ALA A 119 -24.06 -11.81 -7.72
CA ALA A 119 -23.37 -11.44 -6.48
C ALA A 119 -23.13 -9.92 -6.37
N LEU A 120 -23.22 -9.18 -7.47
CA LEU A 120 -23.06 -7.72 -7.51
C LEU A 120 -24.36 -6.96 -7.22
N ASN A 121 -25.51 -7.66 -7.08
CA ASN A 121 -26.79 -7.01 -6.85
C ASN A 121 -26.81 -6.24 -5.53
N GLY A 122 -26.95 -4.92 -5.59
CA GLY A 122 -26.97 -4.04 -4.41
C GLY A 122 -25.61 -3.81 -3.76
N VAL A 123 -24.52 -4.21 -4.43
CA VAL A 123 -23.14 -4.02 -3.97
C VAL A 123 -22.46 -2.98 -4.85
N ILE A 124 -21.60 -2.14 -4.28
CA ILE A 124 -20.72 -1.25 -5.05
C ILE A 124 -19.35 -1.94 -5.10
N PRO A 125 -19.00 -2.65 -6.19
CA PRO A 125 -17.73 -3.37 -6.24
C PRO A 125 -16.57 -2.38 -6.15
N GLY A 126 -15.57 -2.73 -5.37
CA GLY A 126 -14.33 -1.97 -5.22
C GLY A 126 -13.12 -2.89 -5.31
N LEU A 127 -12.01 -2.32 -5.75
CA LEU A 127 -10.71 -2.96 -5.79
C LEU A 127 -9.84 -2.38 -4.68
N HIS A 128 -9.16 -3.26 -3.95
CA HIS A 128 -8.10 -2.91 -3.03
C HIS A 128 -6.79 -3.57 -3.47
N LEU A 129 -5.72 -2.79 -3.49
CA LEU A 129 -4.36 -3.22 -3.74
C LEU A 129 -3.49 -2.77 -2.57
N ALA A 130 -2.87 -3.70 -1.86
CA ALA A 130 -1.91 -3.39 -0.78
C ALA A 130 -0.81 -2.42 -1.25
N SER A 131 -0.39 -2.61 -2.49
CA SER A 131 0.51 -1.70 -3.17
C SER A 131 0.45 -1.89 -4.68
N ILE A 132 0.76 -0.83 -5.41
CA ILE A 132 1.03 -0.88 -6.84
C ILE A 132 2.03 0.24 -7.16
N GLY A 133 3.04 -0.09 -7.95
CA GLY A 133 4.02 0.87 -8.40
C GLY A 133 4.69 0.42 -9.69
N ASP A 134 5.43 1.26 -10.39
CA ASP A 134 5.61 2.66 -10.07
C ASP A 134 4.57 3.52 -10.77
N ASN A 135 4.63 3.68 -12.09
CA ASN A 135 3.56 4.29 -12.87
C ASN A 135 2.63 3.20 -13.37
N TRP A 136 1.31 3.37 -13.22
CA TRP A 136 0.38 2.26 -13.45
C TRP A 136 -0.96 2.70 -14.03
N GLU A 137 -1.61 1.75 -14.70
CA GLU A 137 -2.93 1.88 -15.29
C GLU A 137 -3.68 0.55 -15.11
N ILE A 138 -4.92 0.63 -14.64
CA ILE A 138 -5.74 -0.52 -14.27
C ILE A 138 -6.85 -0.68 -15.31
N PHE A 139 -7.04 -1.91 -15.78
CA PHE A 139 -8.07 -2.29 -16.73
C PHE A 139 -8.90 -3.45 -16.19
N LEU A 140 -10.19 -3.43 -16.47
CA LEU A 140 -11.09 -4.56 -16.27
C LEU A 140 -11.73 -4.91 -17.62
N ASN A 141 -11.50 -6.14 -18.09
CA ASN A 141 -11.97 -6.61 -19.39
C ASN A 141 -11.58 -5.65 -20.52
N GLY A 142 -10.37 -5.08 -20.46
CA GLY A 142 -9.87 -4.07 -21.42
C GLY A 142 -10.40 -2.64 -21.22
N THR A 143 -11.39 -2.42 -20.35
CA THR A 143 -11.90 -1.07 -20.06
C THR A 143 -10.99 -0.39 -19.02
N PRO A 144 -10.44 0.81 -19.29
CA PRO A 144 -9.60 1.52 -18.33
C PRO A 144 -10.44 1.98 -17.13
N ILE A 145 -9.98 1.69 -15.92
CA ILE A 145 -10.65 2.07 -14.68
C ILE A 145 -9.98 3.30 -14.06
N LYS A 146 -8.64 3.25 -13.91
CA LYS A 146 -7.85 4.33 -13.33
C LYS A 146 -6.44 4.32 -13.91
N SER A 147 -5.89 5.51 -14.13
CA SER A 147 -4.54 5.71 -14.67
C SER A 147 -3.78 6.72 -13.82
N GLU A 148 -2.55 6.37 -13.46
CA GLU A 148 -1.56 7.21 -12.77
C GLU A 148 -0.24 7.14 -13.57
N MET A 149 -0.33 7.47 -14.86
CA MET A 149 0.80 7.50 -15.79
C MET A 149 1.34 8.94 -15.96
N HIS A 150 2.56 9.17 -15.48
CA HIS A 150 3.26 10.46 -15.47
C HIS A 150 4.65 10.30 -16.09
N ILE A 151 4.70 10.29 -17.42
CA ILE A 151 5.90 10.02 -18.22
C ILE A 151 6.25 11.26 -19.04
N THR A 152 7.54 11.57 -19.20
CA THR A 152 8.04 12.64 -20.07
C THR A 152 7.94 12.26 -21.55
N SER A 153 8.07 13.24 -22.45
CA SER A 153 8.13 13.01 -23.90
C SER A 153 9.19 12.00 -24.33
N ASP A 154 10.27 11.91 -23.56
CA ASP A 154 11.43 11.06 -23.86
C ASP A 154 11.27 9.62 -23.33
N GLY A 155 10.13 9.34 -22.68
CA GLY A 155 9.78 8.02 -22.13
C GLY A 155 10.37 7.73 -20.74
N TYR A 156 10.80 8.76 -20.01
CA TYR A 156 11.26 8.64 -18.62
C TYR A 156 10.13 8.98 -17.65
N ILE A 157 10.25 8.53 -16.40
CA ILE A 157 9.25 8.84 -15.37
C ILE A 157 9.40 10.31 -14.97
N ALA A 158 8.34 11.10 -15.16
CA ALA A 158 8.30 12.49 -14.72
C ALA A 158 8.00 12.59 -13.22
N SER A 159 7.16 11.69 -12.71
CA SER A 159 6.82 11.62 -11.29
C SER A 159 6.43 10.20 -10.88
N HIS A 160 6.90 9.77 -9.71
CA HIS A 160 6.77 8.38 -9.26
C HIS A 160 5.43 8.14 -8.54
N ARG A 161 4.72 7.04 -8.84
CA ARG A 161 3.37 6.69 -8.34
C ARG A 161 3.31 5.33 -7.63
N SER A 162 4.39 4.97 -6.97
CA SER A 162 4.49 3.77 -6.13
C SER A 162 3.67 3.94 -4.84
N TYR A 163 2.40 3.56 -4.88
CA TYR A 163 1.42 3.83 -3.83
C TYR A 163 1.14 2.61 -2.95
N ARG A 164 0.80 2.88 -1.70
CA ARG A 164 0.35 1.91 -0.69
C ARG A 164 -1.15 2.03 -0.52
N ASP A 165 -1.81 0.91 -0.27
CA ASP A 165 -3.25 0.81 -0.02
C ASP A 165 -4.07 1.61 -1.05
N VAL A 166 -3.88 1.26 -2.33
CA VAL A 166 -4.64 1.86 -3.44
C VAL A 166 -6.00 1.18 -3.51
N TYR A 167 -7.06 1.98 -3.37
CA TYR A 167 -8.42 1.49 -3.54
C TYR A 167 -9.28 2.44 -4.38
N LEU A 168 -10.27 1.86 -5.05
CA LEU A 168 -11.21 2.59 -5.90
C LEU A 168 -12.52 1.81 -6.08
N PRO A 169 -13.66 2.51 -6.27
CA PRO A 169 -14.88 1.87 -6.71
C PRO A 169 -14.77 1.52 -8.20
N ILE A 170 -15.46 0.45 -8.61
CA ILE A 170 -15.56 0.01 -10.00
C ILE A 170 -17.03 0.06 -10.40
N ASN A 171 -17.31 0.48 -11.63
CA ASN A 171 -18.67 0.40 -12.16
C ASN A 171 -19.08 -1.08 -12.31
N PRO A 172 -20.17 -1.54 -11.67
CA PRO A 172 -20.66 -2.93 -11.80
C PRO A 172 -20.99 -3.35 -13.24
N ASP A 173 -21.27 -2.40 -14.14
CA ASP A 173 -21.62 -2.69 -15.53
C ASP A 173 -20.45 -3.27 -16.36
N ILE A 174 -19.21 -2.97 -15.96
CA ILE A 174 -17.99 -3.44 -16.65
C ILE A 174 -17.78 -4.95 -16.44
N PHE A 175 -18.38 -5.51 -15.38
CA PHE A 175 -18.29 -6.92 -15.07
C PHE A 175 -19.19 -7.76 -15.97
N VAL A 176 -18.62 -8.85 -16.48
CA VAL A 176 -19.34 -9.88 -17.23
C VAL A 176 -19.62 -11.09 -16.35
N ASP A 177 -20.66 -11.86 -16.68
CA ASP A 177 -20.92 -13.11 -15.97
C ASP A 177 -19.89 -14.17 -16.38
N GLY A 178 -19.35 -14.91 -15.41
CA GLY A 178 -18.27 -15.86 -15.64
C GLY A 178 -16.89 -15.19 -15.55
N GLN A 179 -16.05 -15.41 -16.57
CA GLN A 179 -14.64 -15.04 -16.53
C GLN A 179 -14.42 -13.55 -16.81
N ASN A 180 -13.68 -12.90 -15.93
CA ASN A 180 -13.25 -11.52 -16.03
C ASN A 180 -11.73 -11.45 -15.93
N ILE A 181 -11.15 -10.38 -16.49
CA ILE A 181 -9.71 -10.17 -16.54
C ILE A 181 -9.39 -8.81 -15.93
N LEU A 182 -8.66 -8.83 -14.82
CA LEU A 182 -8.08 -7.63 -14.24
C LEU A 182 -6.65 -7.50 -14.73
N ALA A 183 -6.35 -6.43 -15.47
CA ALA A 183 -5.04 -6.19 -16.03
C ALA A 183 -4.43 -4.88 -15.50
N PHE A 184 -3.11 -4.85 -15.36
CA PHE A 184 -2.35 -3.71 -14.89
C PHE A 184 -1.21 -3.48 -15.85
N ARG A 185 -1.19 -2.31 -16.47
CA ARG A 185 -0.01 -1.82 -17.18
C ARG A 185 0.84 -1.08 -16.17
N ILE A 186 2.09 -1.50 -16.01
CA ILE A 186 3.04 -0.93 -15.05
C ILE A 186 4.29 -0.51 -15.81
N ILE A 187 4.80 0.68 -15.50
CA ILE A 187 6.03 1.25 -16.04
C ILE A 187 6.93 1.63 -14.87
N GLY A 188 8.16 1.12 -14.85
CA GLY A 188 9.09 1.33 -13.75
C GLY A 188 10.55 1.20 -14.16
N GLU A 189 11.42 1.93 -13.47
CA GLU A 189 12.87 1.85 -13.68
C GLU A 189 13.47 0.53 -13.20
N PRO A 190 14.23 -0.20 -14.04
CA PRO A 190 14.88 -1.45 -13.64
C PRO A 190 15.72 -1.29 -12.37
N GLY A 191 15.45 -2.14 -11.38
CA GLY A 191 16.18 -2.19 -10.12
C GLY A 191 15.73 -1.19 -9.05
N ASN A 192 14.68 -0.41 -9.27
CA ASN A 192 13.98 0.25 -8.17
C ASN A 192 13.08 -0.75 -7.43
N THR A 193 13.04 -0.67 -6.10
CA THR A 193 12.40 -1.67 -5.25
C THR A 193 10.86 -1.63 -5.24
N PRO A 194 10.18 -0.47 -5.23
CA PRO A 194 8.72 -0.38 -5.08
C PRO A 194 7.99 -0.44 -6.43
N ILE A 195 8.39 -1.35 -7.32
CA ILE A 195 7.72 -1.55 -8.63
C ILE A 195 7.00 -2.89 -8.62
N GLY A 196 5.82 -2.97 -9.21
CA GLY A 196 4.92 -4.11 -9.22
C GLY A 196 4.02 -4.13 -7.99
N PHE A 197 3.73 -5.34 -7.51
CA PHE A 197 3.02 -5.60 -6.25
C PHE A 197 4.07 -5.82 -5.15
N PHE A 198 4.57 -4.72 -4.57
CA PHE A 198 5.73 -4.74 -3.68
C PHE A 198 5.40 -5.00 -2.20
N PHE A 199 4.13 -4.88 -1.82
CA PHE A 199 3.55 -5.40 -0.59
C PHE A 199 2.77 -6.68 -0.86
N SER A 200 2.58 -7.46 0.19
CA SER A 200 2.11 -8.83 0.08
C SER A 200 0.59 -9.00 0.04
N GLN A 201 -0.13 -8.21 0.83
CA GLN A 201 -1.57 -8.31 1.02
C GLN A 201 -2.08 -7.07 1.77
N PRO A 202 -3.38 -6.72 1.67
CA PRO A 202 -4.45 -7.42 0.93
C PRO A 202 -4.63 -6.98 -0.53
N TYR A 203 -4.89 -7.93 -1.43
CA TYR A 203 -5.34 -7.68 -2.81
C TYR A 203 -6.72 -8.32 -3.01
N VAL A 204 -7.79 -7.52 -3.05
CA VAL A 204 -9.16 -8.02 -2.95
C VAL A 204 -10.12 -7.22 -3.83
N LEU A 205 -11.10 -7.89 -4.42
CA LEU A 205 -12.33 -7.28 -4.93
C LEU A 205 -13.46 -7.58 -3.95
N THR A 206 -14.10 -6.55 -3.41
CA THR A 206 -15.23 -6.69 -2.47
C THR A 206 -16.08 -5.42 -2.50
N ASP A 207 -17.07 -5.31 -1.62
CA ASP A 207 -17.88 -4.10 -1.47
C ASP A 207 -17.02 -2.89 -1.05
N TYR A 208 -17.12 -1.79 -1.80
CA TYR A 208 -16.29 -0.60 -1.66
C TYR A 208 -16.40 0.07 -0.28
N PRO A 209 -17.58 0.21 0.35
CA PRO A 209 -17.69 0.74 1.71
C PRO A 209 -16.91 -0.08 2.76
N VAL A 210 -16.76 -1.40 2.56
CA VAL A 210 -15.93 -2.25 3.44
C VAL A 210 -14.45 -1.89 3.28
N ILE A 211 -14.00 -1.66 2.05
CA ILE A 211 -12.63 -1.25 1.73
C ILE A 211 -12.34 0.15 2.29
N GLU A 212 -13.27 1.09 2.12
CA GLU A 212 -13.15 2.46 2.62
C GLU A 212 -13.09 2.49 4.16
N SER A 213 -13.95 1.71 4.82
CA SER A 213 -13.92 1.58 6.29
C SER A 213 -12.61 0.96 6.79
N PHE A 214 -12.03 0.02 6.05
CA PHE A 214 -10.75 -0.61 6.40
C PHE A 214 -9.57 0.36 6.25
N ASN A 215 -9.60 1.21 5.22
CA ASN A 215 -8.60 2.25 4.96
C ASN A 215 -8.92 3.59 5.64
N ASN A 216 -9.74 3.59 6.69
CA ASN A 216 -10.04 4.82 7.39
C ASN A 216 -8.87 5.22 8.32
N ASP A 217 -8.12 6.23 7.90
CA ASP A 217 -6.94 6.73 8.59
C ASP A 217 -7.18 7.94 9.50
N VAL A 218 -8.45 8.32 9.75
CA VAL A 218 -8.78 9.52 10.56
C VAL A 218 -8.08 9.53 11.92
N TRP A 219 -8.07 8.40 12.62
CA TRP A 219 -7.39 8.27 13.91
C TRP A 219 -5.88 8.35 13.80
N LYS A 220 -5.29 7.71 12.78
CA LYS A 220 -3.84 7.75 12.54
C LYS A 220 -3.39 9.17 12.21
N PHE A 221 -4.15 9.87 11.38
CA PHE A 221 -3.92 11.29 11.06
C PHE A 221 -4.02 12.17 12.31
N GLY A 222 -5.05 11.96 13.15
CA GLY A 222 -5.19 12.67 14.43
C GLY A 222 -4.00 12.47 15.36
N LEU A 223 -3.46 11.24 15.44
CA LEU A 223 -2.24 10.96 16.20
C LEU A 223 -1.03 11.71 15.65
N CYS A 224 -0.84 11.72 14.33
CA CYS A 224 0.25 12.49 13.70
C CYS A 224 0.17 13.97 14.08
N ALA A 225 -1.03 14.56 14.02
CA ALA A 225 -1.25 15.95 14.41
C ALA A 225 -0.89 16.20 15.89
N ILE A 226 -1.30 15.32 16.81
CA ILE A 226 -0.97 15.44 18.23
C ILE A 226 0.55 15.46 18.46
N TYR A 227 1.29 14.54 17.83
CA TYR A 227 2.76 14.52 17.93
C TYR A 227 3.40 15.79 17.42
N ILE A 228 2.95 16.31 16.28
CA ILE A 228 3.46 17.57 15.71
C ILE A 228 3.14 18.75 16.64
N PHE A 229 1.91 18.87 17.16
CA PHE A 229 1.53 19.97 18.05
C PHE A 229 2.27 19.95 19.39
N ILE A 230 2.41 18.78 20.02
CA ILE A 230 3.21 18.62 21.24
C ILE A 230 4.65 19.03 20.95
N GLY A 231 5.21 18.59 19.83
CA GLY A 231 6.57 18.92 19.46
C GLY A 231 6.78 20.41 19.25
N LEU A 232 5.88 21.08 18.51
CA LEU A 232 5.88 22.53 18.32
C LEU A 232 5.78 23.28 19.65
N TYR A 233 4.91 22.83 20.56
CA TYR A 233 4.79 23.42 21.90
C TYR A 233 6.12 23.38 22.67
N HIS A 234 6.83 22.24 22.65
CA HIS A 234 8.13 22.13 23.30
C HIS A 234 9.23 22.95 22.63
N VAL A 235 9.21 23.07 21.30
CA VAL A 235 10.12 24.00 20.59
C VAL A 235 9.88 25.45 21.04
N VAL A 236 8.62 25.88 21.14
CA VAL A 236 8.27 27.23 21.63
C VAL A 236 8.72 27.43 23.08
N LEU A 237 8.54 26.44 23.96
CA LEU A 237 9.06 26.51 25.33
C LEU A 237 10.58 26.67 25.38
N PHE A 238 11.31 25.97 24.53
CA PHE A 238 12.76 26.13 24.41
C PHE A 238 13.14 27.54 23.93
N LEU A 239 12.40 28.12 22.98
CA LEU A 239 12.66 29.49 22.50
C LEU A 239 12.55 30.52 23.63
N PHE A 240 11.62 30.34 24.56
CA PHE A 240 11.47 31.19 25.75
C PHE A 240 12.43 30.82 26.90
N ARG A 241 12.79 29.54 27.04
CA ARG A 241 13.65 29.01 28.12
C ARG A 241 14.80 28.19 27.54
N ARG A 242 15.77 28.87 26.92
CA ARG A 242 16.91 28.22 26.26
C ARG A 242 17.81 27.39 27.18
N GLN A 243 17.71 27.59 28.49
CA GLN A 243 18.38 26.75 29.49
C GLN A 243 17.85 25.30 29.50
N ASP A 244 16.57 25.11 29.16
CA ASP A 244 15.87 23.84 29.19
C ASP A 244 16.05 23.10 27.85
N ARG A 245 17.29 22.74 27.51
CA ARG A 245 17.64 22.12 26.21
C ARG A 245 16.86 20.84 25.89
N TYR A 246 16.38 20.12 26.92
CA TYR A 246 15.53 18.94 26.74
C TYR A 246 14.25 19.24 25.96
N ASN A 247 13.69 20.45 26.07
CA ASN A 247 12.52 20.86 25.32
C ASN A 247 12.79 20.92 23.81
N LEU A 248 14.00 21.31 23.40
CA LEU A 248 14.36 21.29 21.98
C LEU A 248 14.41 19.86 21.44
N PHE A 249 15.15 18.98 22.12
CA PHE A 249 15.32 17.60 21.68
C PHE A 249 14.00 16.83 21.64
N TYR A 250 13.18 16.95 22.71
CA TYR A 250 11.86 16.34 22.74
C TYR A 250 10.92 16.94 21.68
N GLY A 251 10.99 18.26 21.48
CA GLY A 251 10.20 18.95 20.48
C GLY A 251 10.48 18.46 19.06
N LEU A 252 11.76 18.43 18.68
CA LEU A 252 12.20 17.94 17.37
C LEU A 252 11.87 16.47 17.17
N PHE A 253 12.13 15.62 18.17
CA PHE A 253 11.80 14.19 18.13
C PHE A 253 10.28 13.98 17.92
N SER A 254 9.44 14.71 18.64
CA SER A 254 7.99 14.57 18.52
C SER A 254 7.47 15.03 17.15
N ILE A 255 8.03 16.11 16.59
CA ILE A 255 7.69 16.55 15.23
C ILE A 255 8.11 15.48 14.22
N ASP A 256 9.35 15.00 14.32
CA ASP A 256 9.91 14.03 13.39
C ASP A 256 9.15 12.70 13.40
N LEU A 257 8.77 12.22 14.59
CA LEU A 257 7.92 11.04 14.74
C LEU A 257 6.53 11.23 14.11
N GLY A 258 5.94 12.42 14.27
CA GLY A 258 4.67 12.77 13.64
C GLY A 258 4.76 12.80 12.11
N LEU A 259 5.86 13.33 11.56
CA LEU A 259 6.14 13.34 10.11
C LEU A 259 6.39 11.94 9.57
N TYR A 260 7.14 11.10 10.29
CA TYR A 260 7.36 9.70 9.93
C TYR A 260 6.05 8.93 9.82
N PHE A 261 5.16 9.04 10.82
CA PHE A 261 3.86 8.37 10.76
C PHE A 261 2.98 8.93 9.64
N PHE A 262 2.98 10.25 9.42
CA PHE A 262 2.24 10.86 8.33
C PHE A 262 2.70 10.33 6.97
N ALA A 263 4.01 10.23 6.73
CA ALA A 263 4.57 9.72 5.48
C ALA A 263 4.18 8.26 5.17
N ARG A 264 3.73 7.50 6.17
CA ARG A 264 3.28 6.10 6.02
C ARG A 264 1.78 5.94 5.77
N LEU A 265 0.98 7.01 5.86
CA LEU A 265 -0.45 6.97 5.56
C LEU A 265 -0.69 6.95 4.04
N HIS A 266 -1.69 6.22 3.57
CA HIS A 266 -2.06 6.27 2.14
C HIS A 266 -2.63 7.65 1.76
N THR A 267 -3.25 8.34 2.71
CA THR A 267 -3.77 9.71 2.51
C THR A 267 -2.65 10.72 2.22
N ALA A 268 -1.40 10.44 2.59
CA ALA A 268 -0.28 11.32 2.31
C ALA A 268 -0.06 11.52 0.79
N TYR A 269 -0.39 10.53 -0.04
CA TYR A 269 -0.30 10.64 -1.51
C TYR A 269 -1.26 11.68 -2.10
N GLN A 270 -2.32 12.07 -1.37
CA GLN A 270 -3.21 13.16 -1.79
C GLN A 270 -2.54 14.53 -1.67
N PHE A 271 -1.58 14.69 -0.75
CA PHE A 271 -0.83 15.92 -0.52
C PHE A 271 0.51 15.93 -1.25
N ILE A 272 1.20 14.78 -1.28
CA ILE A 272 2.49 14.57 -1.92
C ILE A 272 2.36 13.37 -2.88
N PRO A 273 1.89 13.59 -4.12
CA PRO A 273 1.69 12.51 -5.09
C PRO A 273 2.99 11.82 -5.51
N ASP A 274 4.13 12.52 -5.44
CA ASP A 274 5.41 11.90 -5.79
C ASP A 274 5.89 10.94 -4.69
N SER A 275 5.77 9.65 -4.96
CA SER A 275 6.14 8.58 -4.03
C SER A 275 7.64 8.55 -3.70
N GLN A 276 8.54 9.04 -4.57
CA GLN A 276 9.95 9.15 -4.22
C GLN A 276 10.20 10.27 -3.22
N LEU A 277 9.51 11.41 -3.37
CA LEU A 277 9.60 12.49 -2.39
C LEU A 277 9.10 12.02 -1.03
N LEU A 278 7.96 11.34 -0.99
CA LEU A 278 7.39 10.81 0.26
C LEU A 278 8.31 9.76 0.90
N MET A 279 8.90 8.87 0.10
CA MET A 279 9.88 7.88 0.56
C MET A 279 11.14 8.53 1.14
N ARG A 280 11.63 9.64 0.55
CA ARG A 280 12.76 10.40 1.09
C ARG A 280 12.42 10.99 2.45
N ILE A 281 11.22 11.54 2.61
CA ILE A 281 10.73 12.05 3.91
C ILE A 281 10.67 10.90 4.93
N GLU A 282 10.07 9.76 4.56
CA GLU A 282 9.98 8.56 5.42
C GLU A 282 11.38 8.13 5.89
N PHE A 283 12.37 8.05 5.00
CA PHE A 283 13.73 7.64 5.37
C PHE A 283 14.47 8.70 6.18
N ILE A 284 14.37 9.99 5.83
CA ILE A 284 15.04 11.05 6.61
C ILE A 284 14.54 11.04 8.05
N SER A 285 13.23 10.97 8.25
CA SER A 285 12.66 10.90 9.60
C SER A 285 13.02 9.59 10.30
N LEU A 286 13.00 8.45 9.62
CA LEU A 286 13.41 7.18 10.23
C LEU A 286 14.85 7.19 10.77
N TYR A 287 15.78 7.89 10.11
CA TYR A 287 17.17 8.00 10.57
C TYR A 287 17.39 9.08 11.64
N MET A 288 16.43 9.96 11.84
CA MET A 288 16.47 11.03 12.86
C MET A 288 15.84 10.60 14.19
N VAL A 289 14.89 9.66 14.16
CA VAL A 289 14.32 8.95 15.33
C VAL A 289 15.34 8.00 15.97
#